data_AF-A0A382XUF6-F1
#
_entry.id   AF-A0A382XUF6-F1
#
_cell.length_a   1.000
_cell.length_b   1.000
_cell.length_c   1.000
_cell.angle_alpha   90.00
_cell.angle_beta   90.00
_cell.angle_gamma   90.00
#
_symmetry.space_group_name_H-M   'P 1'
#
loop_
_entity.id
_entity.type
_entity.pdbx_description
1 polymer ?
#
loop_
_entity_poly.entity_id
_entity_poly.type
_entity_poly.pdbx_seq_one_letter_code
_entity_poly.pdbx_strand_id
1 'polypeptide(L)'
;MYTPAVKKHEVTVTIPATSANLGSGFDCLGMSLDIWNDVSIAVSSSPEVYISGEGSGTLKLTDQNLVYKAAQVALSEVGEKPWPLSIKCINRIPLDRGLGSSAAAIVGGLLAANSLFEEPLDTQLLLRLAIKLEGHADNVTPALLGGCQLVVHDEHTPVTCEIPIPSDLMAVLFIPDKPMPTNEGRAILPELVDRSDAIYNIGRAAMLTQSLTT
;
A
#
# COMPACT_ATOMS: atom_id res chain seq x y z
N MET A 1 13.97 23.56 17.60
CA MET A 1 13.84 22.14 17.98
C MET A 1 12.41 21.89 18.41
N TYR A 2 11.59 21.37 17.50
CA TYR A 2 10.22 20.94 17.78
C TYR A 2 10.24 19.41 17.80
N THR A 3 9.88 18.83 18.93
CA THR A 3 9.56 17.40 19.03
C THR A 3 8.04 17.36 19.11
N PRO A 4 7.34 16.82 18.09
CA PRO A 4 5.89 16.76 18.12
C PRO A 4 5.44 16.05 19.39
N ALA A 5 4.43 16.60 20.06
CA ALA A 5 3.84 15.94 21.21
C ALA A 5 3.17 14.64 20.76
N VAL A 6 3.43 13.55 21.48
CA VAL A 6 2.80 12.24 21.24
C VAL A 6 1.40 12.28 21.83
N LYS A 7 0.37 12.15 21.00
CA LYS A 7 -1.03 12.19 21.46
C LYS A 7 -1.53 10.86 22.01
N LYS A 8 -0.94 9.74 21.58
CA LYS A 8 -1.38 8.37 21.92
C LYS A 8 -0.18 7.47 22.22
N HIS A 9 -0.30 6.62 23.23
CA HIS A 9 0.74 5.65 23.61
C HIS A 9 0.80 4.43 22.68
N GLU A 10 -0.33 4.03 22.10
CA GLU A 10 -0.44 2.94 21.12
C GLU A 10 -1.55 3.28 20.12
N VAL A 11 -1.34 2.97 18.86
CA VAL A 11 -2.34 3.10 17.79
C VAL A 11 -2.39 1.80 17.01
N THR A 12 -3.60 1.35 16.67
CA THR A 12 -3.82 0.25 15.72
C THR A 12 -4.55 0.78 14.49
N VAL A 13 -4.08 0.39 13.31
CA VAL A 13 -4.72 0.64 12.02
C VAL A 13 -4.96 -0.68 11.31
N THR A 14 -6.01 -0.73 10.49
CA THR A 14 -6.38 -1.88 9.66
C THR A 14 -6.23 -1.52 8.19
N ILE A 15 -5.53 -2.33 7.41
CA ILE A 15 -5.19 -2.04 6.01
C ILE A 15 -5.66 -3.20 5.13
N PRO A 16 -6.40 -2.93 4.04
CA PRO A 16 -6.90 -3.98 3.16
C PRO A 16 -5.80 -4.50 2.23
N ALA A 17 -5.98 -5.73 1.76
CA ALA A 17 -5.35 -6.25 0.56
C ALA A 17 -5.79 -5.43 -0.65
N THR A 18 -5.01 -5.50 -1.71
CA THR A 18 -5.34 -4.83 -2.97
C THR A 18 -5.06 -5.74 -4.16
N SER A 19 -5.82 -5.53 -5.23
CA SER A 19 -5.56 -6.09 -6.55
C SER A 19 -5.29 -4.94 -7.50
N ALA A 20 -4.10 -4.92 -8.10
CA ALA A 20 -3.72 -3.96 -9.13
C ALA A 20 -4.11 -4.40 -10.54
N ASN A 21 -3.95 -3.49 -11.49
CA ASN A 21 -4.14 -3.59 -12.93
C ASN A 21 -5.58 -3.82 -13.39
N LEU A 22 -6.30 -4.74 -12.73
CA LEU A 22 -7.68 -5.13 -13.03
C LEU A 22 -7.91 -5.47 -14.52
N GLY A 23 -6.88 -6.02 -15.16
CA GLY A 23 -6.84 -6.25 -16.62
C GLY A 23 -6.04 -5.16 -17.32
N SER A 24 -6.70 -4.30 -18.08
CA SER A 24 -6.04 -3.31 -18.95
C SER A 24 -5.53 -2.06 -18.23
N GLY A 25 -5.82 -1.87 -16.94
CA GLY A 25 -5.39 -0.71 -16.16
C GLY A 25 -3.97 -0.83 -15.59
N PHE A 26 -3.04 -1.38 -16.37
CA PHE A 26 -1.67 -1.63 -15.93
C PHE A 26 -1.02 -0.40 -15.30
N ASP A 27 -0.49 -0.54 -14.07
CA ASP A 27 0.12 0.52 -13.22
C ASP A 27 -0.79 1.72 -12.87
N CYS A 28 -2.06 1.69 -13.27
CA CYS A 28 -2.99 2.80 -13.10
C CYS A 28 -4.23 2.45 -12.27
N LEU A 29 -4.71 1.21 -12.31
CA LEU A 29 -5.91 0.80 -11.59
C LEU A 29 -5.57 -0.12 -10.42
N GLY A 30 -6.27 0.07 -9.31
CA GLY A 30 -6.29 -0.91 -8.24
C GLY A 30 -7.57 -0.88 -7.42
N MET A 31 -7.83 -1.96 -6.70
CA MET A 31 -9.03 -2.12 -5.88
C MET A 31 -8.67 -2.76 -4.54
N SER A 32 -9.24 -2.22 -3.47
CA SER A 32 -9.15 -2.82 -2.13
C SER A 32 -10.02 -4.07 -2.03
N LEU A 33 -9.56 -5.06 -1.27
CA LEU A 33 -10.21 -6.34 -1.05
C LEU A 33 -10.45 -6.54 0.45
N ASP A 34 -11.51 -7.28 0.79
CA ASP A 34 -11.94 -7.54 2.16
C ASP A 34 -11.06 -8.60 2.88
N ILE A 35 -9.75 -8.39 2.86
CA ILE A 35 -8.72 -9.17 3.56
C ILE A 35 -7.81 -8.17 4.25
N TRP A 36 -7.66 -8.23 5.57
CA TRP A 36 -7.08 -7.13 6.33
C TRP A 36 -5.86 -7.54 7.16
N ASN A 37 -4.84 -6.70 7.15
CA ASN A 37 -3.76 -6.72 8.13
C ASN A 37 -4.06 -5.70 9.25
N ASP A 38 -3.66 -6.02 10.48
CA ASP A 38 -3.61 -5.08 11.59
C ASP A 38 -2.15 -4.66 11.84
N VAL A 39 -1.91 -3.36 12.02
CA VAL A 39 -0.62 -2.81 12.44
C VAL A 39 -0.82 -1.97 13.69
N SER A 40 -0.24 -2.41 14.80
CA SER A 40 -0.19 -1.66 16.05
C SER A 40 1.21 -1.07 16.26
N ILE A 41 1.29 0.22 16.56
CA ILE A 41 2.56 0.92 16.85
C ILE A 41 2.48 1.63 18.20
N ALA A 42 3.54 1.48 19.00
CA ALA A 42 3.79 2.22 20.23
C ALA A 42 5.21 2.79 20.25
N VAL A 43 5.41 3.92 20.92
CA VAL A 43 6.76 4.45 21.20
C VAL A 43 7.47 3.51 22.18
N SER A 44 8.75 3.26 21.96
CA SER A 44 9.55 2.28 22.71
C SER A 44 10.96 2.78 22.99
N SER A 45 11.69 2.05 23.85
CA SER A 45 13.12 2.31 24.12
C SER A 45 14.05 1.74 23.03
N SER A 46 13.58 0.78 22.24
CA SER A 46 14.38 0.05 21.24
C SER A 46 13.48 -0.49 20.12
N PRO A 47 13.98 -0.61 18.87
CA PRO A 47 13.22 -1.16 17.77
C PRO A 47 12.77 -2.60 18.03
N GLU A 48 11.47 -2.85 17.98
CA GLU A 48 10.89 -4.19 18.14
C GLU A 48 9.79 -4.41 17.11
N VAL A 49 9.79 -5.58 16.47
CA VAL A 49 8.72 -5.98 15.55
C VAL A 49 8.26 -7.39 15.88
N TYR A 50 6.95 -7.55 16.07
CA TYR A 50 6.28 -8.82 16.32
C TYR A 50 5.34 -9.13 15.17
N ILE A 51 5.37 -10.37 14.66
CA ILE A 51 4.56 -10.77 13.50
C ILE A 51 3.83 -12.08 13.80
N SER A 52 2.52 -12.04 13.59
CA SER A 52 1.64 -13.21 13.61
C SER A 52 0.93 -13.36 12.28
N GLY A 53 0.63 -14.61 11.88
CA GLY A 53 0.03 -14.91 10.58
C GLY A 53 1.05 -14.92 9.44
N GLU A 54 0.68 -14.37 8.29
CA GLU A 54 1.48 -14.35 7.07
C GLU A 54 2.86 -13.72 7.29
N GLY A 55 3.91 -14.41 6.88
CA GLY A 55 5.30 -13.98 7.05
C GLY A 55 5.90 -14.19 8.44
N SER A 56 5.19 -14.80 9.38
CA SER A 56 5.76 -15.16 10.69
C SER A 56 6.91 -16.17 10.51
N GLY A 57 8.04 -15.90 11.16
CA GLY A 57 9.26 -16.70 11.02
C GLY A 57 10.10 -16.43 9.75
N THR A 58 9.60 -15.64 8.79
CA THR A 58 10.33 -15.31 7.55
C THR A 58 10.66 -13.82 7.43
N LEU A 59 9.71 -12.95 7.77
CA LEU A 59 9.89 -11.50 7.73
C LEU A 59 10.82 -11.01 8.86
N LYS A 60 11.52 -9.90 8.61
CA LYS A 60 12.47 -9.32 9.57
C LYS A 60 11.73 -8.80 10.81
N LEU A 61 12.30 -9.05 11.99
CA LEU A 61 11.76 -8.63 13.29
C LEU A 61 12.48 -7.39 13.88
N THR A 62 13.23 -6.67 13.04
CA THR A 62 14.05 -5.51 13.43
C THR A 62 13.63 -4.26 12.66
N ASP A 63 14.41 -3.19 12.79
CA ASP A 63 14.32 -1.97 11.98
C ASP A 63 14.41 -2.17 10.45
N GLN A 64 14.76 -3.38 10.00
CA GLN A 64 14.78 -3.74 8.59
C GLN A 64 13.41 -4.11 8.03
N ASN A 65 12.41 -4.31 8.90
CA ASN A 65 11.03 -4.61 8.51
C ASN A 65 10.42 -3.45 7.71
N LEU A 66 9.63 -3.77 6.69
CA LEU A 66 9.02 -2.79 5.80
C LEU A 66 8.04 -1.85 6.52
N VAL A 67 7.21 -2.38 7.44
CA VAL A 67 6.30 -1.58 8.26
C VAL A 67 7.09 -0.60 9.13
N TYR A 68 8.18 -1.08 9.73
CA TYR A 68 9.06 -0.25 10.55
C TYR A 68 9.70 0.87 9.73
N LYS A 69 10.28 0.56 8.57
CA LYS A 69 10.85 1.55 7.66
C LYS A 69 9.84 2.60 7.23
N ALA A 70 8.63 2.18 6.85
CA ALA A 70 7.55 3.07 6.46
C ALA A 70 7.12 3.99 7.62
N ALA A 71 6.98 3.46 8.83
CA ALA A 71 6.69 4.24 10.02
C ALA A 71 7.78 5.30 10.31
N GLN A 72 9.07 4.92 10.20
CA GLN A 72 10.18 5.85 10.38
C GLN A 72 10.18 6.98 9.34
N VAL A 73 9.77 6.70 8.10
CA VAL A 73 9.63 7.74 7.06
C VAL A 73 8.59 8.78 7.46
N ALA A 74 7.41 8.38 7.94
CA ALA A 74 6.41 9.34 8.44
C ALA A 74 6.92 10.15 9.65
N LEU A 75 7.64 9.51 10.58
CA LEU A 75 8.26 10.19 11.73
C LEU A 75 9.31 11.23 11.32
N SER A 76 10.07 10.97 10.24
CA SER A 76 11.09 11.88 9.73
C SER A 76 10.53 13.17 9.13
N GLU A 77 9.26 13.21 8.71
CA GLU A 77 8.64 14.42 8.18
C GLU A 77 8.38 15.49 9.25
N VAL A 78 8.33 15.09 10.53
CA VAL A 78 7.91 15.97 11.63
C VAL A 78 9.01 16.22 12.69
N GLY A 79 10.20 15.61 12.56
CA GLY A 79 11.26 15.77 13.55
C GLY A 79 12.66 15.32 13.10
N GLU A 80 13.70 15.83 13.79
CA GLU A 80 15.11 15.59 13.44
C GLU A 80 15.59 14.16 13.72
N LYS A 81 14.96 13.44 14.67
CA LYS A 81 15.28 12.05 14.97
C LYS A 81 14.02 11.24 15.31
N PRO A 82 13.63 10.28 14.45
CA PRO A 82 12.52 9.37 14.73
C PRO A 82 12.69 8.60 16.03
N TRP A 83 11.60 8.38 16.76
CA TRP A 83 11.60 7.52 17.95
C TRP A 83 11.73 6.04 17.58
N PRO A 84 12.36 5.22 18.43
CA PRO A 84 12.25 3.77 18.33
C PRO A 84 10.80 3.33 18.54
N LEU A 85 10.35 2.35 17.77
CA LEU A 85 8.98 1.86 17.81
C LEU A 85 8.92 0.38 18.21
N SER A 86 7.86 0.03 18.94
CA SER A 86 7.40 -1.36 19.07
C SER A 86 6.22 -1.54 18.13
N ILE A 87 6.34 -2.47 17.19
CA ILE A 87 5.35 -2.72 16.14
C ILE A 87 4.83 -4.14 16.27
N LYS A 88 3.51 -4.32 16.28
CA LYS A 88 2.86 -5.63 16.19
C LYS A 88 2.06 -5.71 14.90
N CYS A 89 2.31 -6.74 14.11
CA CYS A 89 1.61 -7.01 12.87
C CYS A 89 0.80 -8.31 12.98
N ILE A 90 -0.49 -8.23 12.67
CA ILE A 90 -1.35 -9.40 12.46
C ILE A 90 -1.64 -9.48 10.96
N ASN A 91 -0.91 -10.35 10.27
CA ASN A 91 -0.94 -10.42 8.82
C ASN A 91 -1.86 -11.56 8.34
N ARG A 92 -2.85 -11.21 7.51
CA ARG A 92 -3.77 -12.15 6.85
C ARG A 92 -3.67 -12.09 5.32
N ILE A 93 -3.05 -11.05 4.78
CA ILE A 93 -2.83 -10.87 3.34
C ILE A 93 -1.70 -11.81 2.89
N PRO A 94 -1.95 -12.75 1.95
CA PRO A 94 -0.92 -13.67 1.47
C PRO A 94 0.29 -12.97 0.84
N LEU A 95 1.50 -13.40 1.25
CA LEU A 95 2.76 -12.85 0.72
C LEU A 95 3.04 -13.32 -0.71
N ASP A 96 3.57 -12.44 -1.55
CA ASP A 96 4.02 -12.76 -2.92
C ASP A 96 2.93 -13.46 -3.77
N ARG A 97 1.66 -13.06 -3.59
CA ARG A 97 0.48 -13.57 -4.32
C ARG A 97 -0.25 -12.52 -5.16
N GLY A 98 0.35 -11.34 -5.36
CA GLY A 98 -0.30 -10.25 -6.10
C GLY A 98 -1.46 -9.57 -5.36
N LEU A 99 -1.52 -9.72 -4.03
CA LEU A 99 -2.59 -9.17 -3.17
C LEU A 99 -2.15 -7.91 -2.39
N GLY A 100 -1.12 -7.21 -2.87
CA GLY A 100 -0.71 -5.93 -2.29
C GLY A 100 -0.16 -6.02 -0.86
N SER A 101 0.40 -7.14 -0.41
CA SER A 101 0.91 -7.25 0.96
C SER A 101 2.03 -6.26 1.30
N SER A 102 2.88 -5.90 0.33
CA SER A 102 3.93 -4.88 0.50
C SER A 102 3.30 -3.49 0.66
N ALA A 103 2.42 -3.12 -0.28
CA ALA A 103 1.64 -1.89 -0.20
C ALA A 103 0.88 -1.76 1.13
N ALA A 104 0.23 -2.83 1.61
CA ALA A 104 -0.48 -2.84 2.88
C ALA A 104 0.47 -2.62 4.08
N ALA A 105 1.67 -3.20 4.05
CA ALA A 105 2.69 -2.99 5.07
C ALA A 105 3.21 -1.54 5.09
N ILE A 106 3.45 -0.94 3.92
CA ILE A 106 3.90 0.45 3.78
C ILE A 106 2.82 1.41 4.28
N VAL A 107 1.59 1.27 3.77
CA VAL A 107 0.45 2.10 4.18
C VAL A 107 0.20 1.95 5.68
N GLY A 108 0.30 0.73 6.22
CA GLY A 108 0.12 0.49 7.65
C GLY A 108 1.16 1.18 8.51
N GLY A 109 2.44 1.12 8.13
CA GLY A 109 3.51 1.83 8.84
C GLY A 109 3.31 3.34 8.80
N LEU A 110 3.03 3.90 7.62
CA LEU A 110 2.79 5.33 7.43
C LEU A 110 1.58 5.81 8.24
N LEU A 111 0.41 5.16 8.11
CA LEU A 111 -0.82 5.56 8.79
C LEU A 111 -0.73 5.42 10.30
N ALA A 112 -0.15 4.33 10.80
CA ALA A 112 0.00 4.10 12.23
C ALA A 112 0.91 5.17 12.87
N ALA A 113 2.06 5.45 12.25
CA ALA A 113 2.98 6.47 12.73
C ALA A 113 2.38 7.88 12.63
N ASN A 114 1.72 8.21 11.51
CA ASN A 114 1.05 9.48 11.33
C ASN A 114 -0.01 9.76 12.40
N SER A 115 -0.68 8.69 12.85
CA SER A 115 -1.72 8.74 13.88
C SER A 115 -1.18 8.97 15.31
N LEU A 116 0.14 8.95 15.53
CA LEU A 116 0.76 9.31 16.80
C LEU A 116 0.86 10.83 17.00
N PHE A 117 0.84 11.60 15.90
CA PHE A 117 1.00 13.05 15.92
C PHE A 117 -0.27 13.76 16.41
N GLU A 118 -0.08 14.91 17.06
CA GLU A 118 -1.19 15.84 17.30
C GLU A 118 -1.72 16.44 15.99
N GLU A 119 -0.80 16.79 15.09
CA GLU A 119 -1.07 17.30 13.74
C GLU A 119 -0.59 16.26 12.71
N PRO A 120 -1.49 15.41 12.18
CA PRO A 120 -1.13 14.40 11.21
C PRO A 120 -0.79 15.03 9.85
N LEU A 121 0.15 14.40 9.14
CA LEU A 121 0.44 14.63 7.73
C LEU A 121 -0.84 14.45 6.90
N ASP A 122 -0.97 15.26 5.85
CA ASP A 122 -2.08 15.15 4.92
C ASP A 122 -2.01 13.87 4.07
N THR A 123 -3.17 13.43 3.58
CA THR A 123 -3.30 12.18 2.82
C THR A 123 -2.50 12.19 1.52
N GLN A 124 -2.33 13.35 0.87
CA GLN A 124 -1.57 13.46 -0.39
C GLN A 124 -0.08 13.25 -0.15
N LEU A 125 0.46 13.79 0.94
CA LEU A 125 1.83 13.52 1.38
C LEU A 125 2.02 12.04 1.71
N LEU A 126 1.11 11.43 2.49
CA LEU A 126 1.18 10.00 2.80
C LEU A 126 1.18 9.14 1.53
N LEU A 127 0.34 9.47 0.55
CA LEU A 127 0.30 8.77 -0.73
C LEU A 127 1.63 8.89 -1.48
N ARG A 128 2.22 10.09 -1.55
CA ARG A 128 3.53 10.31 -2.18
C ARG A 128 4.64 9.51 -1.51
N LEU A 129 4.65 9.45 -0.19
CA LEU A 129 5.62 8.65 0.57
C LEU A 129 5.41 7.15 0.31
N ALA A 130 4.16 6.69 0.26
CA ALA A 130 3.84 5.29 -0.03
C ALA A 130 4.29 4.87 -1.43
N ILE A 131 3.99 5.68 -2.45
CA ILE A 131 4.42 5.45 -3.84
C ILE A 131 5.94 5.42 -3.94
N LYS A 132 6.64 6.35 -3.27
CA LYS A 132 8.11 6.38 -3.27
C LYS A 132 8.72 5.13 -2.66
N LEU A 133 8.09 4.55 -1.63
CA LEU A 133 8.56 3.33 -0.97
C LEU A 133 8.25 2.06 -1.77
N GLU A 134 7.07 1.98 -2.39
CA GLU A 134 6.64 0.80 -3.16
C GLU A 134 7.22 0.79 -4.59
N GLY A 135 7.44 1.97 -5.16
CA GLY A 135 7.81 2.19 -6.57
C GLY A 135 6.63 2.25 -7.54
N HIS A 136 5.41 1.92 -7.08
CA HIS A 136 4.20 1.83 -7.90
C HIS A 136 3.00 2.37 -7.12
N ALA A 137 2.02 2.90 -7.84
CA ALA A 137 0.88 3.58 -7.22
C ALA A 137 -0.39 2.74 -7.12
N ASP A 138 -0.56 1.79 -8.03
CA ASP A 138 -1.76 0.96 -8.20
C ASP A 138 -2.21 0.18 -6.95
N ASN A 139 -1.29 -0.31 -6.13
CA ASN A 139 -1.60 -1.05 -4.90
C ASN A 139 -1.69 -0.14 -3.67
N VAL A 140 -0.78 0.83 -3.53
CA VAL A 140 -0.76 1.71 -2.34
C VAL A 140 -1.93 2.69 -2.32
N THR A 141 -2.41 3.12 -3.48
CA THR A 141 -3.53 4.07 -3.58
C THR A 141 -4.83 3.48 -3.00
N PRO A 142 -5.34 2.32 -3.46
CA PRO A 142 -6.53 1.70 -2.86
C PRO A 142 -6.28 1.15 -1.46
N ALA A 143 -5.04 0.83 -1.07
CA ALA A 143 -4.74 0.44 0.32
C ALA A 143 -4.90 1.63 1.28
N LEU A 144 -4.56 2.84 0.82
CA LEU A 144 -4.66 4.07 1.61
C LEU A 144 -6.06 4.73 1.54
N LEU A 145 -6.64 4.79 0.34
CA LEU A 145 -7.89 5.51 0.08
C LEU A 145 -9.14 4.62 0.09
N GLY A 146 -8.97 3.29 0.01
CA GLY A 146 -10.07 2.35 -0.12
C GLY A 146 -10.71 2.35 -1.52
N GLY A 147 -11.71 1.50 -1.71
CA GLY A 147 -12.50 1.40 -2.94
C GLY A 147 -11.69 0.93 -4.15
N CYS A 148 -12.15 1.33 -5.33
CA CYS A 148 -11.42 1.21 -6.60
C CYS A 148 -10.85 2.57 -6.98
N GLN A 149 -9.56 2.61 -7.30
CA GLN A 149 -8.82 3.84 -7.54
C GLN A 149 -8.13 3.78 -8.90
N LEU A 150 -8.29 4.87 -9.67
CA LEU A 150 -7.44 5.22 -10.79
C LEU A 150 -6.36 6.19 -10.30
N VAL A 151 -5.12 5.88 -10.60
CA VAL A 151 -3.97 6.73 -10.32
C VAL A 151 -3.16 6.94 -11.58
N VAL A 152 -2.75 8.19 -11.80
CA VAL A 152 -1.87 8.57 -12.91
C VAL A 152 -0.68 9.31 -12.32
N HIS A 153 0.52 8.95 -12.79
CA HIS A 153 1.74 9.66 -12.46
C HIS A 153 1.75 11.01 -13.18
N ASP A 154 1.88 12.08 -12.42
CA ASP A 154 2.15 13.44 -12.91
C ASP A 154 3.50 13.92 -12.35
N GLU A 155 4.12 14.91 -12.98
CA GLU A 155 5.51 15.33 -12.73
C GLU A 155 5.77 15.74 -11.27
N HIS A 156 4.73 16.08 -10.50
CA HIS A 156 4.86 16.59 -9.12
C HIS A 156 4.05 15.79 -8.08
N THR A 157 2.81 15.43 -8.40
CA THR A 157 1.89 14.78 -7.45
C THR A 157 1.02 13.75 -8.19
N PRO A 158 0.88 12.51 -7.68
CA PRO A 158 -0.05 11.55 -8.28
C PRO A 158 -1.47 12.12 -8.34
N VAL A 159 -2.15 11.96 -9.48
CA VAL A 159 -3.56 12.31 -9.61
C VAL A 159 -4.37 11.05 -9.36
N THR A 160 -5.25 11.10 -8.37
CA THR A 160 -6.14 9.97 -8.02
C THR A 160 -7.58 10.29 -8.33
N CYS A 161 -8.31 9.29 -8.81
CA CYS A 161 -9.74 9.36 -9.06
C CYS A 161 -10.39 8.07 -8.53
N GLU A 162 -11.35 8.21 -7.62
CA GLU A 162 -12.16 7.07 -7.17
C GLU A 162 -13.07 6.64 -8.32
N ILE A 163 -13.13 5.34 -8.56
CA ILE A 163 -14.08 4.72 -9.48
C ILE A 163 -15.19 4.12 -8.61
N PRO A 164 -16.42 4.67 -8.64
CA PRO A 164 -17.56 4.05 -7.99
C PRO A 164 -17.75 2.61 -8.50
N ILE A 165 -18.00 1.67 -7.60
CA ILE A 165 -18.29 0.28 -7.93
C ILE A 165 -19.67 -0.14 -7.39
N PRO A 166 -20.42 -1.01 -8.08
CA PRO A 166 -21.64 -1.61 -7.56
C PRO A 166 -21.41 -2.28 -6.20
N SER A 167 -22.34 -2.10 -5.27
CA SER A 167 -22.24 -2.66 -3.93
C SER A 167 -22.33 -4.18 -3.88
N ASP A 168 -22.81 -4.82 -4.95
CA ASP A 168 -22.92 -6.26 -5.13
C ASP A 168 -21.79 -6.87 -5.98
N LEU A 169 -20.81 -6.05 -6.40
CA LEU A 169 -19.61 -6.54 -7.08
C LEU A 169 -18.76 -7.37 -6.11
N MET A 170 -18.46 -8.61 -6.48
CA MET A 170 -17.67 -9.54 -5.66
C MET A 170 -16.40 -9.95 -6.39
N ALA A 171 -15.26 -9.92 -5.69
CA ALA A 171 -14.00 -10.47 -6.17
C ALA A 171 -13.84 -11.93 -5.75
N VAL A 172 -13.58 -12.82 -6.70
CA VAL A 172 -13.23 -14.23 -6.43
C VAL A 172 -11.75 -14.42 -6.72
N LEU A 173 -10.98 -14.83 -5.71
CA LEU A 173 -9.52 -14.96 -5.80
C LEU A 173 -9.14 -16.42 -6.04
N PHE A 174 -8.35 -16.66 -7.09
CA PHE A 174 -7.65 -17.92 -7.28
C PHE A 174 -6.17 -17.73 -6.92
N ILE A 175 -5.77 -18.25 -5.75
CA ILE A 175 -4.44 -18.04 -5.18
C ILE A 175 -3.65 -19.34 -5.30
N PRO A 176 -2.66 -19.44 -6.21
CA PRO A 176 -1.82 -20.62 -6.31
C PRO A 176 -0.82 -20.72 -5.14
N ASP A 177 -0.37 -21.93 -4.84
CA ASP A 177 0.64 -22.16 -3.78
C ASP A 177 2.04 -21.66 -4.14
N LYS A 178 2.30 -21.35 -5.42
CA LYS A 178 3.60 -20.86 -5.89
C LYS A 178 3.71 -19.34 -5.71
N PRO A 179 4.81 -18.84 -5.12
CA PRO A 179 5.06 -17.40 -5.06
C PRO A 179 5.31 -16.84 -6.45
N MET A 180 4.87 -15.61 -6.67
CA MET A 180 5.15 -14.84 -7.88
C MET A 180 5.79 -13.51 -7.48
N PRO A 181 7.13 -13.42 -7.48
CA PRO A 181 7.83 -12.20 -7.13
C PRO A 181 7.51 -11.08 -8.10
N THR A 182 7.11 -9.90 -7.60
CA THR A 182 6.74 -8.73 -8.42
C THR A 182 7.85 -8.32 -9.39
N ASN A 183 9.10 -8.38 -8.96
CA ASN A 183 10.25 -8.02 -9.78
C ASN A 183 10.43 -8.94 -10.99
N GLU A 184 10.16 -10.24 -10.84
CA GLU A 184 10.24 -11.20 -11.94
C GLU A 184 9.12 -10.94 -12.98
N GLY A 185 7.91 -10.65 -12.51
CA GLY A 185 6.79 -10.30 -13.38
C GLY A 185 7.01 -9.01 -14.19
N ARG A 186 7.75 -8.05 -13.64
CA ARG A 186 8.13 -6.82 -14.37
C ARG A 186 9.31 -7.02 -15.32
N ALA A 187 10.28 -7.88 -14.95
CA ALA A 187 11.47 -8.11 -15.76
C ALA A 187 11.18 -8.77 -17.12
N ILE A 188 10.02 -9.40 -17.28
CA ILE A 188 9.59 -10.00 -18.56
C ILE A 188 8.90 -9.02 -19.50
N LEU A 189 8.60 -7.79 -19.05
CA LEU A 189 7.89 -6.81 -19.87
C LEU A 189 8.83 -6.24 -20.94
N PRO A 190 8.37 -6.13 -22.21
CA PRO A 190 9.17 -5.51 -23.25
C PRO A 190 9.26 -3.99 -23.02
N GLU A 191 10.39 -3.40 -23.40
CA GLU A 191 10.57 -1.93 -23.35
C GLU A 191 9.66 -1.18 -24.33
N LEU A 192 9.27 -1.85 -25.42
CA LEU A 192 8.44 -1.31 -26.49
C LEU A 192 7.26 -2.22 -26.74
N VAL A 193 6.09 -1.62 -26.99
CA VAL A 193 4.87 -2.31 -27.41
C VAL A 193 4.42 -1.80 -28.76
N ASP A 194 3.77 -2.66 -29.54
CA ASP A 194 3.21 -2.24 -30.82
C ASP A 194 2.11 -1.22 -30.64
N ARG A 195 2.01 -0.29 -31.59
CA ARG A 195 0.96 0.74 -31.59
C ARG A 195 -0.44 0.13 -31.53
N SER A 196 -0.66 -1.02 -32.16
CA SER A 196 -1.93 -1.75 -32.11
C SER A 196 -2.29 -2.19 -30.69
N ASP A 197 -1.31 -2.67 -29.93
CA ASP A 197 -1.51 -3.17 -28.58
C ASP A 197 -1.74 -2.02 -27.60
N ALA A 198 -1.01 -0.92 -27.77
CA ALA A 198 -1.24 0.31 -27.02
C ALA A 198 -2.67 0.84 -27.24
N ILE A 199 -3.12 0.94 -28.49
CA ILE A 199 -4.49 1.37 -28.82
C ILE A 199 -5.52 0.41 -28.23
N TYR A 200 -5.29 -0.89 -28.34
CA TYR A 200 -6.17 -1.92 -27.77
C TYR A 200 -6.32 -1.73 -26.26
N ASN A 201 -5.20 -1.60 -25.54
CA ASN A 201 -5.22 -1.51 -24.09
C ASN A 201 -5.81 -0.19 -23.57
N ILE A 202 -5.54 0.94 -24.25
CA ILE A 202 -6.17 2.23 -23.93
C ILE A 202 -7.69 2.15 -24.06
N GLY A 203 -8.18 1.57 -25.16
CA GLY A 203 -9.63 1.38 -25.35
C GLY A 203 -10.26 0.48 -24.29
N ARG A 204 -9.57 -0.59 -23.88
CA ARG A 204 -10.04 -1.49 -22.82
C ARG A 204 -10.01 -0.86 -21.44
N ALA A 205 -8.98 -0.06 -21.13
CA ALA A 205 -8.90 0.66 -19.86
C ALA A 205 -10.06 1.66 -19.72
N ALA A 206 -10.36 2.43 -20.78
CA ALA A 206 -11.51 3.34 -20.79
C ALA A 206 -12.86 2.61 -20.65
N MET A 207 -13.02 1.45 -21.31
CA MET A 207 -14.22 0.62 -21.15
C MET A 207 -14.33 0.00 -19.76
N LEU A 208 -13.22 -0.44 -19.18
CA LEU A 208 -13.16 -1.04 -17.85
C LEU A 208 -13.63 -0.05 -16.79
N THR A 209 -13.09 1.17 -16.77
CA THR A 209 -13.51 2.20 -15.82
C THR A 209 -15.00 2.51 -15.97
N GLN A 210 -15.51 2.63 -17.20
CA GLN A 210 -16.94 2.83 -17.43
C GLN A 210 -17.77 1.64 -16.91
N SER A 211 -17.34 0.40 -17.16
CA SER A 211 -18.07 -0.82 -16.76
C SER A 211 -18.12 -1.03 -15.26
N LEU A 212 -17.12 -0.53 -14.53
CA LEU A 212 -17.08 -0.59 -13.07
C LEU A 212 -18.06 0.40 -12.45
N THR A 213 -18.51 1.44 -13.16
CA THR A 213 -19.42 2.47 -12.63
C THR A 213 -20.91 2.21 -12.83
N THR A 214 -21.26 1.11 -13.50
CA THR A 214 -22.63 0.77 -13.93
C THR A 214 -23.08 -0.55 -13.36
#